data_AF-A0A1V4K7Q1-F1
#
_entry.id   AF-A0A1V4K7Q1-F1
#
_cell.length_a   1.000
_cell.length_b   1.000
_cell.length_c   1.000
_cell.angle_alpha   90.00
_cell.angle_beta   90.00
_cell.angle_gamma   90.00
#
_symmetry.space_group_name_H-M   'P 1'
#
loop_
_entity.id
_entity.type
_entity.pdbx_description
1 polymer ?
#
loop_
_entity_poly.entity_id
_entity_poly.type
_entity_poly.pdbx_seq_one_letter_code
_entity_poly.pdbx_strand_id
1 'polypeptide(L)'
;MRCLPDIAMDGIVWTGLAPLHSLPGLFLLSLASSSSPRLLPFKKASDTKAKRAPVPRSETESSPVTCWEGPSVCVCVPALPWEMSSVSNYALRMARLSAQIFGEVVRPTDSKSMKVVKLFSEQPLAKRKEVYSWYPPHNTYYALMKKLRYFGLYRDEHQDFKEEMRRLKKLRGKEKPKKGEGKRALKKK
;
A
#
# COMPACT_ATOMS: atom_id res chain seq x y z
N MET A 1 0.97 -51.55 -5.33
CA MET A 1 0.01 -51.18 -4.28
C MET A 1 -0.38 -49.73 -4.49
N ARG A 2 -1.60 -49.50 -4.97
CA ARG A 2 -2.16 -48.18 -5.28
C ARG A 2 -3.15 -47.85 -4.17
N CYS A 3 -2.94 -46.76 -3.44
CA CYS A 3 -3.91 -46.21 -2.51
C CYS A 3 -4.25 -44.80 -2.99
N LEU A 4 -5.40 -44.68 -3.64
CA LEU A 4 -6.15 -43.43 -3.76
C LEU A 4 -6.81 -43.13 -2.41
N PRO A 5 -7.01 -41.84 -2.08
CA PRO A 5 -8.15 -41.45 -1.27
C PRO A 5 -9.14 -40.59 -2.07
N ASP A 6 -10.32 -41.19 -2.27
CA ASP A 6 -11.66 -40.68 -2.00
C ASP A 6 -11.96 -39.19 -2.24
N ILE A 7 -12.71 -39.00 -3.33
CA ILE A 7 -13.45 -37.81 -3.71
C ILE A 7 -14.79 -37.85 -2.96
N ALA A 8 -14.93 -37.05 -1.90
CA ALA A 8 -16.22 -36.81 -1.26
C ALA A 8 -16.98 -35.72 -2.05
N MET A 9 -18.15 -36.09 -2.56
CA MET A 9 -19.12 -35.23 -3.23
C MET A 9 -20.15 -34.77 -2.21
N ASP A 10 -20.06 -33.52 -1.77
CA ASP A 10 -21.06 -32.90 -0.90
C ASP A 10 -21.88 -31.86 -1.67
N GLY A 11 -23.13 -32.24 -1.96
CA GLY A 11 -24.32 -31.44 -1.69
C GLY A 11 -24.46 -30.06 -2.33
N ILE A 12 -24.87 -30.03 -3.60
CA ILE A 12 -25.51 -28.86 -4.22
C ILE A 12 -26.97 -28.81 -3.72
N VAL A 13 -27.28 -27.88 -2.84
CA VAL A 13 -28.68 -27.51 -2.51
C VAL A 13 -29.04 -26.25 -3.28
N TRP A 14 -30.01 -26.42 -4.17
CA TRP A 14 -30.60 -25.41 -5.04
C TRP A 14 -31.78 -24.77 -4.32
N THR A 15 -31.68 -23.51 -3.93
CA THR A 15 -32.83 -22.69 -3.50
C THR A 15 -32.61 -21.24 -3.89
N GLY A 16 -33.56 -20.64 -4.61
CA GLY A 16 -33.69 -19.18 -4.66
C GLY A 16 -33.82 -18.56 -6.04
N LEU A 17 -34.92 -18.89 -6.73
CA LEU A 17 -35.44 -18.13 -7.87
C LEU A 17 -36.00 -16.79 -7.34
N ALA A 18 -35.51 -15.66 -7.82
CA ALA A 18 -36.11 -14.34 -7.60
C ALA A 18 -35.96 -13.45 -8.86
N PRO A 19 -36.89 -12.51 -9.10
CA PRO A 19 -37.36 -12.20 -10.45
C PRO A 19 -36.78 -10.91 -11.05
N LEU A 20 -36.81 -10.87 -12.39
CA LEU A 20 -36.59 -9.72 -13.26
C LEU A 20 -37.44 -8.51 -12.85
N HIS A 21 -36.81 -7.36 -12.64
CA HIS A 21 -37.46 -6.05 -12.77
C HIS A 21 -36.52 -5.05 -13.49
N SER A 22 -36.93 -4.69 -14.71
CA SER A 22 -36.99 -3.33 -15.25
C SER A 22 -35.71 -2.47 -15.32
N LEU A 23 -35.10 -2.43 -16.51
CA LEU A 23 -34.30 -1.30 -17.01
C LEU A 23 -35.22 -0.14 -17.41
N PRO A 24 -34.77 1.12 -17.27
CA PRO A 24 -34.72 1.96 -18.48
C PRO A 24 -33.50 2.90 -18.52
N GLY A 25 -33.10 3.28 -19.74
CA GLY A 25 -32.55 4.62 -19.98
C GLY A 25 -31.14 4.68 -20.56
N LEU A 26 -31.08 4.65 -21.89
CA LEU A 26 -29.98 5.14 -22.73
C LEU A 26 -29.59 6.58 -22.35
N PHE A 27 -28.30 6.88 -22.23
CA PHE A 27 -27.78 8.20 -22.58
C PHE A 27 -26.43 8.08 -23.29
N LEU A 28 -26.47 8.50 -24.56
CA LEU A 28 -25.36 8.77 -25.46
C LEU A 28 -24.50 9.94 -24.93
N LEU A 29 -23.17 9.79 -24.95
CA LEU A 29 -22.18 10.86 -25.14
C LEU A 29 -20.84 10.15 -25.46
N SER A 30 -20.41 10.12 -26.71
CA SER A 30 -19.74 11.19 -27.47
C SER A 30 -18.23 10.95 -27.50
N LEU A 31 -17.77 10.93 -28.74
CA LEU A 31 -16.45 10.62 -29.24
C LEU A 31 -15.52 11.80 -28.95
N ALA A 32 -14.50 11.61 -28.11
CA ALA A 32 -13.42 12.58 -27.96
C ALA A 32 -12.06 11.90 -28.05
N SER A 33 -11.49 12.01 -29.24
CA SER A 33 -10.08 11.88 -29.56
C SER A 33 -9.22 12.68 -28.56
N SER A 34 -8.30 12.02 -27.86
CA SER A 34 -7.08 12.69 -27.38
C SER A 34 -5.91 11.68 -27.27
N SER A 35 -5.10 11.69 -28.33
CA SER A 35 -3.64 11.78 -28.26
C SER A 35 -2.97 11.34 -26.95
N SER A 36 -2.36 10.15 -26.98
CA SER A 36 -1.33 9.74 -26.02
C SER A 36 -0.19 10.78 -25.97
N PRO A 37 0.26 11.24 -24.79
CA PRO A 37 1.44 12.08 -24.71
C PRO A 37 2.71 11.26 -24.96
N ARG A 38 3.50 11.75 -25.92
CA ARG A 38 4.90 11.34 -26.14
C ARG A 38 5.70 11.53 -24.85
N LEU A 39 6.37 10.47 -24.42
CA LEU A 39 7.48 10.51 -23.48
C LEU A 39 8.54 11.50 -23.98
N LEU A 40 8.69 12.62 -23.27
CA LEU A 40 9.82 13.52 -23.42
C LEU A 40 11.05 12.94 -22.69
N PRO A 41 12.27 13.18 -23.20
CA PRO A 41 13.49 12.73 -22.55
C PRO A 41 13.74 13.46 -21.24
N PHE A 42 14.05 12.67 -20.21
CA PHE A 42 14.42 13.07 -18.86
C PHE A 42 15.71 13.91 -18.91
N LYS A 43 15.60 15.24 -18.81
CA LYS A 43 16.74 16.14 -18.63
C LYS A 43 17.26 16.02 -17.19
N LYS A 44 18.56 15.69 -17.04
CA LYS A 44 19.28 15.80 -15.76
C LYS A 44 19.22 17.26 -15.28
N ALA A 45 18.53 17.49 -14.16
CA ALA A 45 18.65 18.73 -13.41
C ALA A 45 19.87 18.64 -12.49
N SER A 46 20.72 19.65 -12.64
CA SER A 46 21.91 19.97 -11.87
C SER A 46 21.61 20.24 -10.39
N ASP A 47 22.53 19.80 -9.53
CA ASP A 47 22.57 20.10 -8.10
C ASP A 47 22.62 21.62 -7.87
N THR A 48 21.54 22.19 -7.31
CA THR A 48 21.56 23.50 -6.66
C THR A 48 21.32 23.32 -5.17
N LYS A 49 22.39 23.62 -4.43
CA LYS A 49 22.52 23.63 -2.98
C LYS A 49 21.59 24.68 -2.38
N ALA A 50 20.38 24.29 -1.99
CA ALA A 50 19.47 25.13 -1.22
C ALA A 50 19.90 25.15 0.25
N LYS A 51 20.35 26.33 0.72
CA LYS A 51 20.66 26.64 2.12
C LYS A 51 19.39 26.51 2.96
N ARG A 52 19.45 25.72 4.04
CA ARG A 52 18.47 25.76 5.14
C ARG A 52 18.51 27.14 5.78
N ALA A 53 17.37 27.83 5.79
CA ALA A 53 17.14 28.98 6.66
C ALA A 53 16.94 28.48 8.12
N PRO A 54 17.44 29.21 9.13
CA PRO A 54 17.17 28.92 10.53
C PRO A 54 15.70 29.23 10.86
N VAL A 55 15.04 28.30 11.55
CA VAL A 55 13.70 28.49 12.12
C VAL A 55 13.81 29.47 13.29
N PRO A 56 12.96 30.51 13.39
CA PRO A 56 12.96 31.42 14.53
C PRO A 56 12.41 30.72 15.77
N ARG A 57 13.15 30.83 16.88
CA ARG A 57 12.62 30.66 18.25
C ARG A 57 11.65 31.81 18.52
N SER A 58 10.41 31.49 18.84
CA SER A 58 9.51 32.37 19.58
C SER A 58 8.99 31.60 20.78
N GLU A 59 9.56 31.90 21.94
CA GLU A 59 8.92 31.72 23.23
C GLU A 59 7.87 32.83 23.37
N THR A 60 6.64 32.48 23.76
CA THR A 60 5.74 33.28 24.61
C THR A 60 4.50 32.44 24.98
N GLU A 61 4.48 32.01 26.24
CA GLU A 61 3.37 32.15 27.20
C GLU A 61 1.95 31.64 26.86
N SER A 62 1.49 30.67 27.65
CA SER A 62 0.16 30.73 28.30
C SER A 62 0.09 29.70 29.44
N SER A 63 0.63 30.08 30.59
CA SER A 63 0.25 29.48 31.87
C SER A 63 -1.08 30.09 32.31
N PRO A 64 -2.02 29.32 32.88
CA PRO A 64 -3.27 29.89 33.40
C PRO A 64 -2.98 30.68 34.67
N VAL A 65 -3.27 31.98 34.61
CA VAL A 65 -3.27 32.91 35.74
C VAL A 65 -4.52 32.63 36.58
N THR A 66 -4.37 32.01 37.74
CA THR A 66 -5.40 32.10 38.79
C THR A 66 -5.06 33.30 39.67
N CYS A 67 -5.79 34.39 39.47
CA CYS A 67 -5.76 35.58 40.30
C CYS A 67 -6.13 35.24 41.75
N TRP A 68 -5.27 35.61 42.69
CA TRP A 68 -5.65 35.89 44.07
C TRP A 68 -5.14 37.30 44.39
N GLU A 69 -6.08 38.22 44.63
CA GLU A 69 -5.82 39.57 45.11
C GLU A 69 -5.50 39.54 46.60
N GLY A 70 -4.38 40.15 47.01
CA GLY A 70 -4.01 40.37 48.41
C GLY A 70 -2.66 41.10 48.55
N PRO A 71 -2.51 42.09 49.47
CA PRO A 71 -1.51 43.14 49.33
C PRO A 71 -0.15 42.84 49.99
N SER A 72 0.87 43.46 49.38
CA SER A 72 2.19 43.82 49.91
C SER A 72 3.09 42.69 50.40
N VAL A 73 4.03 42.27 49.55
CA VAL A 73 5.49 42.47 49.63
C VAL A 73 6.09 41.50 48.60
N CYS A 74 6.61 42.02 47.49
CA CYS A 74 7.35 41.20 46.52
C CYS A 74 8.73 40.87 47.11
N VAL A 75 8.85 39.71 47.75
CA VAL A 75 10.14 39.08 47.97
C VAL A 75 10.40 38.18 46.76
N CYS A 76 11.34 38.57 45.90
CA CYS A 76 11.88 37.69 44.87
C CYS A 76 12.69 36.58 45.56
N VAL A 77 12.03 35.49 45.93
CA VAL A 77 12.72 34.27 46.34
C VAL A 77 13.23 33.57 45.07
N PRO A 78 14.53 33.28 44.93
CA PRO A 78 15.02 32.52 43.79
C PRO A 78 14.36 31.14 43.79
N ALA A 79 13.71 30.80 42.68
CA ALA A 79 13.19 29.46 42.43
C ALA A 79 14.34 28.45 42.59
N LEU A 80 14.36 27.77 43.73
CA LEU A 80 15.31 26.72 44.01
C LEU A 80 15.06 25.54 43.05
N PRO A 81 16.09 24.74 42.69
CA PRO A 81 15.99 23.71 41.66
C PRO A 81 15.18 22.44 42.04
N TRP A 82 14.35 22.47 43.09
CA TRP A 82 13.75 21.25 43.67
C TRP A 82 12.41 20.84 43.07
N GLU A 83 12.03 21.39 41.92
CA GLU A 83 10.80 20.97 41.24
C GLU A 83 10.99 19.70 40.41
N MET A 84 11.47 18.62 41.02
CA MET A 84 11.24 17.24 40.55
C MET A 84 11.27 16.25 41.73
N SER A 85 10.23 16.26 42.57
CA SER A 85 9.90 15.15 43.47
C SER A 85 8.44 14.70 43.30
N SER A 86 7.96 14.67 42.04
CA SER A 86 6.53 14.57 41.74
C SER A 86 5.89 13.17 41.84
N VAL A 87 6.61 12.13 42.26
CA VAL A 87 6.05 10.76 42.41
C VAL A 87 6.63 10.04 43.64
N SER A 88 5.76 9.47 44.48
CA SER A 88 6.16 8.65 45.63
C SER A 88 6.90 7.37 45.20
N ASN A 89 7.91 6.95 45.98
CA ASN A 89 8.63 5.69 45.76
C ASN A 89 7.70 4.46 45.70
N TYR A 90 6.59 4.48 46.46
CA TYR A 90 5.59 3.42 46.39
C TYR A 90 4.89 3.41 45.02
N ALA A 91 4.51 4.57 44.49
CA ALA A 91 3.87 4.69 43.19
C ALA A 91 4.80 4.22 42.05
N LEU A 92 6.11 4.51 42.13
CA LEU A 92 7.09 3.96 41.18
C LEU A 92 7.18 2.42 41.23
N ARG A 93 7.10 1.83 42.43
CA ARG A 93 7.07 0.36 42.59
C ARG A 93 5.78 -0.23 42.03
N MET A 94 4.64 0.41 42.24
CA MET A 94 3.35 -0.01 41.68
C MET A 94 3.31 0.11 40.16
N ALA A 95 3.89 1.17 39.58
CA ALA A 95 4.02 1.35 38.13
C ALA A 95 4.92 0.28 37.49
N ARG A 96 6.04 -0.07 38.13
CA ARG A 96 6.90 -1.16 37.65
C ARG A 96 6.23 -2.52 37.76
N LEU A 97 5.54 -2.78 38.87
CA LEU A 97 4.83 -4.04 39.10
C LEU A 97 3.70 -4.23 38.08
N SER A 98 2.91 -3.19 37.81
CA SER A 98 1.86 -3.25 36.79
C SER A 98 2.46 -3.49 35.39
N ALA A 99 3.52 -2.78 35.00
CA ALA A 99 4.21 -3.03 33.74
C ALA A 99 4.74 -4.47 33.62
N GLN A 100 5.23 -5.07 34.71
CA GLN A 100 5.65 -6.48 34.75
C GLN A 100 4.48 -7.45 34.56
N ILE A 101 3.37 -7.21 35.24
CA ILE A 101 2.18 -8.06 35.16
C ILE A 101 1.58 -8.03 33.75
N PHE A 102 1.51 -6.86 33.12
CA PHE A 102 0.94 -6.69 31.79
C PHE A 102 1.95 -6.92 30.65
N GLY A 103 3.22 -7.21 30.95
CA GLY A 103 4.26 -7.46 29.95
C GLY A 103 4.69 -6.21 29.16
N GLU A 104 4.47 -5.03 29.73
CA GLU A 104 4.92 -3.76 29.17
C GLU A 104 6.40 -3.49 29.51
N VAL A 105 6.92 -2.33 29.09
CA VAL A 105 8.33 -1.98 29.29
C VAL A 105 8.59 -1.59 30.74
N VAL A 106 9.30 -2.45 31.48
CA VAL A 106 9.59 -2.28 32.91
C VAL A 106 10.70 -1.26 33.20
N ARG A 107 11.72 -1.24 32.34
CA ARG A 107 12.86 -0.32 32.51
C ARG A 107 12.46 1.06 31.98
N PRO A 108 12.77 2.16 32.67
CA PRO A 108 12.56 3.48 32.11
C PRO A 108 13.41 3.60 30.84
N THR A 109 12.74 3.76 29.71
CA THR A 109 13.36 3.81 28.39
C THR A 109 13.08 5.15 27.73
N ASP A 110 14.08 5.68 27.03
CA ASP A 110 13.95 6.90 26.26
C ASP A 110 12.84 6.83 25.21
N SER A 111 12.29 7.98 24.83
CA SER A 111 11.27 8.08 23.77
C SER A 111 11.73 7.49 22.43
N LYS A 112 13.05 7.52 22.15
CA LYS A 112 13.64 6.93 20.94
C LYS A 112 13.63 5.40 20.96
N SER A 113 13.90 4.77 22.11
CA SER A 113 13.95 3.30 22.23
C SER A 113 12.54 2.70 22.26
N MET A 114 11.54 3.45 22.72
CA MET A 114 10.12 3.06 22.60
C MET A 114 9.65 2.88 21.15
N LYS A 115 10.35 3.46 20.15
CA LYS A 115 10.06 3.20 18.73
C LYS A 115 10.23 1.72 18.36
N VAL A 116 11.20 1.03 18.96
CA VAL A 116 11.47 -0.38 18.65
C VAL A 116 10.30 -1.26 19.10
N VAL A 117 9.76 -0.98 20.29
CA VAL A 117 8.56 -1.66 20.81
C VAL A 117 7.40 -1.48 19.84
N LYS A 118 7.17 -0.25 19.35
CA LYS A 118 6.11 0.04 18.37
C LYS A 118 6.30 -0.70 17.05
N LEU A 119 7.52 -0.72 16.51
CA LEU A 119 7.86 -1.41 15.26
C LEU A 119 7.58 -2.91 15.30
N PHE A 120 7.75 -3.56 16.46
CA PHE A 120 7.45 -4.98 16.62
C PHE A 120 6.02 -5.26 17.07
N SER A 121 5.37 -4.31 17.74
CA SER A 121 3.94 -4.42 18.09
C SER A 121 3.05 -4.35 16.85
N GLU A 122 3.43 -3.54 15.86
CA GLU A 122 2.67 -3.37 14.62
C GLU A 122 3.15 -4.33 13.53
N GLN A 123 2.23 -4.73 12.65
CA GLN A 123 2.62 -5.46 11.44
C GLN A 123 3.42 -4.55 10.50
N PRO A 124 4.63 -4.96 10.07
CA PRO A 124 5.44 -4.16 9.17
C PRO A 124 4.72 -3.97 7.84
N LEU A 125 4.86 -2.78 7.25
CA LEU A 125 4.15 -2.35 6.04
C LEU A 125 4.23 -3.38 4.90
N ALA A 126 5.42 -3.96 4.66
CA ALA A 126 5.64 -4.93 3.59
C ALA A 126 4.82 -6.22 3.73
N LYS A 127 4.43 -6.61 4.95
CA LYS A 127 3.62 -7.81 5.21
C LYS A 127 2.12 -7.51 5.18
N ARG A 128 1.72 -6.24 5.14
CA ARG A 128 0.30 -5.87 5.07
C ARG A 128 -0.27 -6.36 3.74
N LYS A 129 -1.47 -6.96 3.80
CA LYS A 129 -2.14 -7.56 2.63
C LYS A 129 -2.35 -6.55 1.51
N GLU A 130 -2.69 -5.33 1.89
CA GLU A 130 -2.86 -4.18 0.99
C GLU A 130 -1.61 -3.93 0.12
N VAL A 131 -0.40 -4.15 0.67
CA VAL A 131 0.85 -3.87 -0.01
C VAL A 131 1.26 -5.03 -0.92
N TYR A 132 1.34 -6.26 -0.39
CA TYR A 132 1.83 -7.39 -1.20
C TYR A 132 0.79 -7.90 -2.21
N SER A 133 -0.51 -7.81 -1.89
CA SER A 133 -1.61 -8.26 -2.74
C SER A 133 -2.20 -7.12 -3.56
N TRP A 134 -1.42 -6.08 -3.84
CA TRP A 134 -1.88 -4.92 -4.59
C TRP A 134 -2.38 -5.27 -6.00
N TYR A 135 -1.65 -6.12 -6.72
CA TYR A 135 -2.06 -6.58 -8.03
C TYR A 135 -2.78 -7.94 -7.93
N PRO A 136 -3.94 -8.10 -8.60
CA PRO A 136 -4.52 -9.41 -8.78
C PRO A 136 -3.56 -10.34 -9.53
N PRO A 137 -3.60 -11.67 -9.28
CA PRO A 137 -2.73 -12.63 -9.95
C PRO A 137 -3.10 -12.75 -11.45
N HIS A 138 -2.59 -11.86 -12.29
CA HIS A 138 -2.99 -11.77 -13.71
C HIS A 138 -2.71 -13.07 -14.49
N ASN A 139 -1.64 -13.78 -14.15
CA ASN A 139 -1.25 -15.02 -14.82
C ASN A 139 -2.29 -16.13 -14.65
N THR A 140 -2.96 -16.20 -13.50
CA THR A 140 -3.98 -17.23 -13.25
C THR A 140 -5.21 -16.96 -14.09
N TYR A 141 -5.70 -15.71 -14.10
CA TYR A 141 -6.83 -15.30 -14.94
C TYR A 141 -6.54 -15.51 -16.43
N TYR A 142 -5.37 -15.07 -16.90
CA TYR A 142 -4.98 -15.23 -18.29
C TYR A 142 -4.92 -16.72 -18.70
N ALA A 143 -4.28 -17.56 -17.88
CA ALA A 143 -4.17 -18.99 -18.17
C ALA A 143 -5.54 -19.70 -18.11
N LEU A 144 -6.38 -19.33 -17.15
CA LEU A 144 -7.73 -19.88 -17.00
C LEU A 144 -8.59 -19.55 -18.22
N MET A 145 -8.70 -18.27 -18.59
CA MET A 145 -9.52 -17.85 -19.73
C MET A 145 -9.00 -18.41 -21.06
N LYS A 146 -7.68 -18.54 -21.20
CA LYS A 146 -7.07 -19.19 -22.36
C LYS A 146 -7.42 -20.67 -22.46
N LYS A 147 -7.41 -21.40 -21.33
CA LYS A 147 -7.84 -22.82 -21.30
C LYS A 147 -9.33 -22.96 -21.62
N LEU A 148 -10.18 -22.11 -21.05
CA LEU A 148 -11.62 -22.09 -21.36
C LEU A 148 -11.88 -21.84 -22.85
N ARG A 149 -11.09 -20.97 -23.49
CA ARG A 149 -11.16 -20.76 -24.94
C ARG A 149 -10.82 -22.02 -25.73
N TYR A 150 -9.81 -22.78 -25.32
CA TYR A 150 -9.45 -24.04 -25.99
C TYR A 150 -10.51 -25.12 -25.83
N PHE A 151 -11.25 -25.11 -24.73
CA PHE A 151 -12.40 -26.00 -24.53
C PHE A 151 -13.69 -25.50 -25.21
N GLY A 152 -13.68 -24.32 -25.83
CA GLY A 152 -14.86 -23.73 -26.47
C GLY A 152 -15.90 -23.17 -25.49
N LEU A 153 -15.60 -23.12 -24.19
CA LEU A 153 -16.49 -22.61 -23.14
C LEU A 153 -16.52 -21.08 -23.09
N TYR A 154 -15.42 -20.44 -23.51
CA TYR A 154 -15.26 -18.99 -23.50
C TYR A 154 -14.84 -18.47 -24.86
N ARG A 155 -15.49 -17.42 -25.34
CA ARG A 155 -15.15 -16.74 -26.60
C ARG A 155 -14.40 -15.45 -26.32
N ASP A 156 -13.13 -15.37 -26.75
CA ASP A 156 -12.26 -14.20 -26.58
C ASP A 156 -12.13 -13.43 -27.90
N GLU A 157 -13.01 -12.48 -28.12
CA GLU A 157 -13.04 -11.63 -29.32
C GLU A 157 -11.72 -10.89 -29.56
N HIS A 158 -11.05 -10.50 -28.47
CA HIS A 158 -9.81 -9.76 -28.54
C HIS A 158 -8.66 -10.65 -29.04
N GLN A 159 -8.63 -11.93 -28.66
CA GLN A 159 -7.67 -12.87 -29.23
C GLN A 159 -8.01 -13.27 -30.66
N ASP A 160 -9.29 -13.48 -30.98
CA ASP A 160 -9.74 -13.78 -32.34
C ASP A 160 -9.29 -12.68 -33.32
N PHE A 161 -9.50 -11.42 -32.95
CA PHE A 161 -9.03 -10.28 -33.75
C PHE A 161 -7.51 -10.26 -33.92
N LYS A 162 -6.75 -10.53 -32.85
CA LYS A 162 -5.27 -10.58 -32.91
C LYS A 162 -4.77 -11.71 -33.81
N GLU A 163 -5.46 -12.84 -33.82
CA GLU A 163 -5.12 -14.00 -34.66
C GLU A 163 -5.42 -13.72 -36.13
N GLU A 164 -6.57 -13.10 -36.45
CA GLU A 164 -6.91 -12.72 -37.82
C GLU A 164 -5.95 -11.66 -38.36
N MET A 165 -5.62 -10.65 -37.56
CA MET A 165 -4.61 -9.66 -37.95
C MET A 165 -3.23 -10.29 -38.15
N ARG A 166 -2.89 -11.34 -37.40
CA ARG A 166 -1.65 -12.09 -37.60
C ARG A 166 -1.69 -12.87 -38.91
N ARG A 167 -2.81 -13.53 -39.23
CA ARG A 167 -3.02 -14.26 -40.49
C ARG A 167 -2.82 -13.37 -41.70
N LEU A 168 -3.45 -12.19 -41.71
CA LEU A 168 -3.29 -11.21 -42.80
C LEU A 168 -1.85 -10.70 -42.92
N LYS A 169 -1.14 -10.49 -41.79
CA LYS A 169 0.27 -10.10 -41.81
C LYS A 169 1.17 -11.18 -42.41
N LYS A 170 0.89 -12.46 -42.16
CA LYS A 170 1.62 -13.58 -42.79
C LYS A 170 1.44 -13.59 -44.30
N LEU A 171 0.21 -13.42 -44.78
CA LEU A 171 -0.10 -13.34 -46.21
C LEU A 171 0.63 -12.16 -46.89
N ARG A 172 0.79 -11.04 -46.18
CA ARG A 172 1.57 -9.88 -46.65
C ARG A 172 3.10 -10.08 -46.59
N GLY A 173 3.58 -11.23 -46.13
CA GLY A 173 5.01 -11.51 -45.91
C GLY A 173 5.63 -10.71 -44.74
N LYS A 174 4.80 -10.07 -43.92
CA LYS A 174 5.22 -9.28 -42.74
C LYS A 174 5.12 -10.12 -41.46
N GLU A 175 5.48 -11.39 -41.56
CA GLU A 175 5.56 -12.27 -40.39
C GLU A 175 6.77 -11.91 -39.53
N LYS A 176 6.67 -12.18 -38.22
CA LYS A 176 7.81 -12.03 -37.32
C LYS A 176 8.86 -13.08 -37.72
N PRO A 177 10.12 -12.71 -38.01
CA PRO A 177 11.16 -13.67 -38.34
C PRO A 177 11.38 -14.64 -37.18
N LYS A 178 11.87 -15.84 -37.47
CA LYS A 178 12.24 -16.80 -36.43
C LYS A 178 13.31 -16.18 -35.53
N LYS A 179 13.25 -16.50 -34.23
CA LYS A 179 14.20 -15.98 -33.25
C LYS A 179 15.62 -16.38 -33.68
N GLY A 180 16.49 -15.40 -33.90
CA GLY A 180 17.86 -15.62 -34.38
C GLY A 180 18.07 -15.28 -35.87
N GLU A 181 17.04 -15.34 -36.70
CA GLU A 181 17.09 -15.02 -38.15
C GLU A 181 16.71 -13.56 -38.43
N GLY A 182 16.90 -12.68 -37.43
CA GLY A 182 16.59 -11.27 -37.58
C GLY A 182 17.49 -10.59 -38.62
N LYS A 183 17.11 -9.39 -39.05
CA LYS A 183 17.87 -8.57 -40.01
C LYS A 183 19.36 -8.45 -39.68
N ARG A 184 19.70 -8.45 -38.38
CA ARG A 184 21.09 -8.39 -37.90
C ARG A 184 21.91 -9.65 -38.23
N ALA A 185 21.29 -10.83 -38.21
CA ALA A 185 21.98 -12.09 -38.51
C ALA A 185 22.25 -12.25 -40.01
N LEU A 186 21.35 -11.75 -40.86
CA LEU A 186 21.53 -11.74 -42.31
C LEU A 186 22.70 -10.86 -42.76
N LYS A 187 23.01 -9.78 -42.01
CA LYS A 187 24.12 -8.87 -42.31
C LYS A 187 25.50 -9.44 -41.90
N LYS A 188 25.54 -10.48 -41.06
CA LYS A 188 26.80 -11.06 -40.55
C LYS A 188 27.32 -12.22 -41.43
N LYS A 189 26.51 -12.70 -42.37
CA LYS A 189 26.95 -13.61 -43.44
C LYS A 189 27.51 -12.80 -44.59
#